data_AF-A0A2T5JFD0-F1
#
_entry.id   AF-A0A2T5JFD0-F1
#
_cell.length_a   1.000
_cell.length_b   1.000
_cell.length_c   1.000
_cell.angle_alpha   90.00
_cell.angle_beta   90.00
_cell.angle_gamma   90.00
#
_symmetry.space_group_name_H-M   'P 1'
#
loop_
_entity.id
_entity.type
_entity.pdbx_description
1 polymer ?
#
loop_
_entity_poly.entity_id
_entity_poly.type
_entity_poly.pdbx_seq_one_letter_code
_entity_poly.pdbx_strand_id
1 'polypeptide(L)'
;MLAFTLFLFDCTPKQKRNSSVVSKSLKADPSFVTIDSAEVKANTIEYLLIFHSAGKTSEIYRVRNQDHSVEFAKNYMYAPLNYVNYQVSDLPTGLVWNIFYSKTSNAFYVTDKYDVHAAGDTIDRKSVSFSRNVATVVSMDDGKRYKIGLKKIWCPLP
;
A
#
# COMPACT_ATOMS: atom_id res chain seq x y z
N MET A 1 -60.60 3.29 -9.17
CA MET A 1 -60.29 1.85 -9.07
C MET A 1 -59.17 1.53 -10.04
N LEU A 2 -57.97 1.29 -9.53
CA LEU A 2 -56.82 0.78 -10.28
C LEU A 2 -56.46 -0.55 -9.65
N ALA A 3 -56.69 -1.63 -10.38
CA ALA A 3 -56.47 -2.99 -9.92
C ALA A 3 -54.96 -3.30 -9.97
N PHE A 4 -54.39 -3.59 -8.80
CA PHE A 4 -53.05 -4.15 -8.65
C PHE A 4 -53.10 -5.62 -9.05
N THR A 5 -52.45 -5.99 -10.16
CA THR A 5 -52.24 -7.40 -10.52
C THR A 5 -50.95 -7.88 -9.86
N LEU A 6 -51.07 -8.74 -8.85
CA LEU A 6 -49.97 -9.54 -8.32
C LEU A 6 -49.58 -10.59 -9.38
N PHE A 7 -48.34 -10.54 -9.87
CA PHE A 7 -47.71 -11.71 -10.49
C PHE A 7 -47.00 -12.51 -9.39
N LEU A 8 -47.65 -13.58 -8.94
CA LEU A 8 -46.99 -14.66 -8.21
C LEU A 8 -46.21 -15.49 -9.23
N PHE A 9 -44.88 -15.38 -9.24
CA PHE A 9 -44.05 -16.36 -9.92
C PHE A 9 -43.83 -17.55 -8.99
N ASP A 10 -44.49 -18.66 -9.34
CA ASP A 10 -44.26 -19.99 -8.80
C ASP A 10 -42.77 -20.35 -8.88
N CYS A 11 -42.13 -20.48 -7.72
CA CYS A 11 -40.79 -21.02 -7.61
C CYS A 11 -40.89 -22.52 -7.32
N THR A 12 -41.09 -23.35 -8.35
CA THR A 12 -40.84 -24.80 -8.21
C THR A 12 -39.36 -25.10 -8.48
N PRO A 13 -38.63 -25.74 -7.56
CA PRO A 13 -37.27 -26.19 -7.85
C PRO A 13 -37.34 -27.45 -8.74
N LYS A 14 -37.01 -27.30 -10.03
CA LYS A 14 -36.65 -28.45 -10.88
C LYS A 14 -35.28 -28.96 -10.46
N GLN A 15 -35.29 -30.08 -9.75
CA GLN A 15 -34.12 -30.92 -9.49
C GLN A 15 -33.48 -31.34 -10.82
N LYS A 16 -32.26 -30.86 -11.09
CA LYS A 16 -31.43 -31.32 -12.22
C LYS A 16 -30.09 -31.83 -11.70
N ARG A 17 -29.91 -33.12 -11.96
CA ARG A 17 -28.71 -33.99 -11.93
C ARG A 17 -27.38 -33.32 -11.56
N ASN A 18 -26.73 -33.96 -10.59
CA ASN A 18 -25.29 -33.96 -10.35
C ASN A 18 -24.50 -33.87 -11.66
N SER A 19 -23.96 -32.68 -11.91
CA SER A 19 -22.73 -32.51 -12.66
C SER A 19 -21.75 -31.99 -11.63
N SER A 20 -20.79 -32.81 -11.24
CA SER A 20 -19.62 -32.36 -10.48
C SER A 20 -18.85 -31.39 -11.37
N VAL A 21 -19.29 -30.15 -11.43
CA VAL A 21 -18.41 -29.05 -11.80
C VAL A 21 -17.43 -28.99 -10.66
N VAL A 22 -16.24 -29.56 -10.89
CA VAL A 22 -15.05 -29.27 -10.12
C VAL A 22 -14.96 -27.75 -10.12
N SER A 23 -15.46 -27.12 -9.06
CA SER A 23 -15.22 -25.72 -8.80
C SER A 23 -13.70 -25.64 -8.64
N LYS A 24 -13.01 -25.31 -9.72
CA LYS A 24 -11.70 -24.69 -9.59
C LYS A 24 -12.00 -23.46 -8.75
N SER A 25 -11.75 -23.57 -7.45
CA SER A 25 -11.52 -22.44 -6.58
C SER A 25 -10.71 -21.46 -7.44
N LEU A 26 -11.34 -20.36 -7.87
CA LEU A 26 -10.60 -19.23 -8.39
C LEU A 26 -9.68 -18.86 -7.23
N LYS A 27 -8.43 -19.33 -7.30
CA LYS A 27 -7.40 -18.81 -6.42
C LYS A 27 -7.44 -17.31 -6.65
N ALA A 28 -7.88 -16.55 -5.64
CA ALA A 28 -7.79 -15.11 -5.69
C ALA A 28 -6.34 -14.80 -6.05
N ASP A 29 -6.12 -14.10 -7.16
CA ASP A 29 -4.78 -13.73 -7.58
C ASP A 29 -4.11 -13.02 -6.41
N PRO A 30 -3.01 -13.58 -5.87
CA PRO A 30 -2.40 -13.01 -4.68
C PRO A 30 -1.92 -11.60 -5.03
N SER A 31 -2.39 -10.62 -4.27
CA SER A 31 -1.91 -9.25 -4.43
C SER A 31 -0.55 -9.12 -3.74
N PHE A 32 0.45 -8.63 -4.45
CA PHE A 32 1.80 -8.46 -3.92
C PHE A 32 2.44 -7.17 -4.43
N VAL A 33 3.53 -6.77 -3.78
CA VAL A 33 4.26 -5.53 -4.09
C VAL A 33 5.72 -5.87 -4.31
N THR A 34 6.30 -5.32 -5.37
CA THR A 34 7.72 -5.43 -5.69
C THR A 34 8.36 -4.05 -5.68
N ILE A 35 9.66 -4.00 -5.36
CA ILE A 35 10.52 -2.86 -5.65
C ILE A 35 11.30 -3.27 -6.90
N ASP A 36 11.20 -2.47 -7.94
CA ASP A 36 11.99 -2.61 -9.16
C ASP A 36 13.00 -1.45 -9.25
N SER A 37 14.09 -1.65 -9.96
CA SER A 37 15.11 -0.63 -10.16
C SER A 37 15.73 -0.72 -11.54
N ALA A 38 15.89 0.41 -12.22
CA ALA A 38 16.52 0.47 -13.53
C ALA A 38 17.39 1.74 -13.68
N GLU A 39 18.50 1.63 -14.40
CA GLU A 39 19.22 2.80 -14.90
C GLU A 39 18.47 3.38 -16.11
N VAL A 40 18.09 4.66 -16.06
CA VAL A 40 17.27 5.30 -17.12
C VAL A 40 18.05 6.28 -17.98
N LYS A 41 19.16 6.80 -17.46
CA LYS A 41 20.16 7.65 -18.12
C LYS A 41 21.50 7.41 -17.41
N ALA A 42 22.61 7.75 -18.07
CA ALA A 42 23.94 7.66 -17.46
C ALA A 42 23.93 8.28 -16.06
N ASN A 43 24.25 7.47 -15.05
CA ASN A 43 24.28 7.83 -13.62
C ASN A 43 22.92 8.25 -13.03
N THR A 44 21.79 7.76 -13.54
CA THR A 44 20.49 7.94 -12.90
C THR A 44 19.79 6.59 -12.72
N ILE A 45 19.65 6.17 -11.47
CA ILE A 45 18.86 5.00 -11.09
C ILE A 45 17.45 5.45 -10.72
N GLU A 46 16.44 4.77 -11.23
CA GLU A 46 15.07 4.89 -10.75
C GLU A 46 14.71 3.69 -9.90
N TYR A 47 14.01 3.92 -8.79
CA TYR A 47 13.35 2.88 -8.02
C TYR A 47 11.84 3.04 -8.14
N LEU A 48 11.15 1.92 -8.39
CA LEU A 48 9.71 1.86 -8.60
C LEU A 48 9.07 0.95 -7.56
N LEU A 49 8.03 1.43 -6.89
CA LEU A 49 7.13 0.59 -6.10
C LEU A 49 5.98 0.15 -6.99
N ILE A 50 5.89 -1.15 -7.25
CA ILE A 50 4.93 -1.73 -8.18
C ILE A 50 3.97 -2.64 -7.41
N PHE A 51 2.67 -2.42 -7.59
CA PHE A 51 1.61 -3.26 -7.04
C PHE A 51 1.03 -4.16 -8.12
N HIS A 52 0.93 -5.45 -7.82
CA HIS A 52 0.35 -6.48 -8.68
C HIS A 52 -0.91 -7.01 -8.02
N SER A 53 -2.04 -6.98 -8.72
CA SER A 53 -3.33 -7.46 -8.24
C SER A 53 -4.24 -7.87 -9.40
N ALA A 54 -4.82 -9.08 -9.36
CA ALA A 54 -5.77 -9.57 -10.37
C ALA A 54 -5.31 -9.40 -11.83
N GLY A 55 -4.06 -9.79 -12.12
CA GLY A 55 -3.44 -9.64 -13.43
C GLY A 55 -3.17 -8.20 -13.88
N LYS A 56 -3.38 -7.20 -13.01
CA LYS A 56 -3.04 -5.80 -13.26
C LYS A 56 -1.79 -5.40 -12.50
N THR A 57 -0.99 -4.56 -13.15
CA THR A 57 0.20 -3.95 -12.57
C THR A 57 0.00 -2.44 -12.49
N SER A 58 0.31 -1.84 -11.33
CA SER A 58 0.21 -0.41 -11.09
C SER A 58 1.51 0.13 -10.52
N GLU A 59 2.07 1.15 -11.15
CA GLU A 59 3.13 1.96 -10.54
C GLU A 59 2.49 2.81 -9.42
N ILE A 60 2.99 2.63 -8.20
CA ILE A 60 2.49 3.32 -7.02
C ILE A 60 3.36 4.53 -6.68
N TYR A 61 4.67 4.36 -6.78
CA TYR A 61 5.63 5.37 -6.37
C TYR A 61 6.92 5.23 -7.18
N ARG A 62 7.55 6.37 -7.48
CA ARG A 62 8.82 6.45 -8.20
C ARG A 62 9.74 7.43 -7.49
N VAL A 63 11.00 7.04 -7.30
CA VAL A 63 12.06 7.95 -6.87
C VAL A 63 13.23 7.86 -7.83
N ARG A 64 13.80 9.01 -8.19
CA ARG A 64 15.00 9.12 -9.02
C ARG A 64 16.20 9.38 -8.14
N ASN A 65 17.28 8.67 -8.40
CA ASN A 65 18.52 8.71 -7.66
C ASN A 65 19.65 9.08 -8.64
N GLN A 66 19.96 10.38 -8.74
CA GLN A 66 20.94 10.92 -9.70
C GLN A 66 22.37 10.89 -9.17
N ASP A 67 22.54 10.81 -7.85
CA ASP A 67 23.82 10.86 -7.15
C ASP A 67 24.08 9.59 -6.34
N HIS A 68 23.29 8.53 -6.58
CA HIS A 68 23.38 7.24 -5.91
C HIS A 68 23.20 7.32 -4.38
N SER A 69 22.51 8.36 -3.90
CA SER A 69 22.37 8.72 -2.50
C SER A 69 21.07 8.22 -1.86
N VAL A 70 20.13 7.70 -2.64
CA VAL A 70 18.85 7.19 -2.16
C VAL A 70 18.84 5.67 -2.04
N GLU A 71 18.39 5.16 -0.89
CA GLU A 71 18.04 3.76 -0.68
C GLU A 71 16.53 3.57 -0.64
N PHE A 72 16.04 2.50 -1.29
CA PHE A 72 14.63 2.09 -1.24
C PHE A 72 14.55 0.66 -0.71
N ALA A 73 13.95 0.48 0.46
CA ALA A 73 13.82 -0.84 1.08
C ALA A 73 12.40 -1.13 1.59
N LYS A 74 12.03 -2.41 1.61
CA LYS A 74 10.88 -2.87 2.39
C LYS A 74 11.33 -3.00 3.86
N ASN A 75 10.63 -2.34 4.77
CA ASN A 75 10.96 -2.42 6.18
C ASN A 75 10.31 -3.68 6.80
N TYR A 76 11.14 -4.60 7.28
CA TYR A 76 10.65 -5.84 7.90
C TYR A 76 10.14 -5.56 9.31
N MET A 77 8.88 -5.97 9.54
CA MET A 77 8.20 -5.76 10.81
C MET A 77 7.99 -7.09 11.50
N TYR A 78 8.52 -7.23 12.72
CA TYR A 78 8.43 -8.45 13.53
C TYR A 78 7.00 -8.77 14.02
N ALA A 79 6.11 -7.77 14.05
CA ALA A 79 4.73 -7.93 14.46
C ALA A 79 3.79 -7.91 13.24
N PRO A 80 2.70 -8.72 13.24
CA PRO A 80 1.70 -8.67 12.18
C PRO A 80 0.95 -7.34 12.26
N LEU A 81 1.29 -6.41 11.36
CA LEU A 81 0.53 -5.18 11.15
C LEU A 81 -0.45 -5.36 9.99
N ASN A 82 -1.56 -4.64 10.06
CA ASN A 82 -2.55 -4.54 8.98
C ASN A 82 -2.05 -3.72 7.78
N TYR A 83 -0.75 -3.43 7.73
CA TYR A 83 -0.11 -2.75 6.62
C TYR A 83 1.30 -3.30 6.36
N VAL A 84 1.86 -2.95 5.21
CA VAL A 84 3.27 -3.17 4.86
C VAL A 84 3.95 -1.81 4.75
N ASN A 85 5.19 -1.71 5.23
CA ASN A 85 5.97 -0.48 5.19
C ASN A 85 7.12 -0.58 4.19
N TYR A 86 7.30 0.47 3.42
CA TYR A 86 8.42 0.70 2.53
C TYR A 86 9.07 2.02 2.91
N GLN A 87 10.39 2.05 2.95
CA GLN A 87 11.16 3.18 3.40
C GLN A 87 12.02 3.68 2.24
N VAL A 88 12.05 4.99 2.07
CA VAL A 88 13.02 5.66 1.24
C VAL A 88 13.91 6.51 2.15
N SER A 89 15.21 6.32 2.02
CA SER A 89 16.24 6.99 2.81
C SER A 89 17.14 7.79 1.88
N ASP A 90 17.30 9.07 2.14
CA ASP A 90 18.27 9.96 1.50
C ASP A 90 19.51 10.00 2.39
N LEU A 91 20.56 9.27 1.99
CA LEU A 91 21.74 9.00 2.83
C LEU A 91 22.52 10.27 3.23
N PRO A 92 22.75 11.25 2.34
CA PRO A 92 23.49 12.47 2.68
C PRO A 92 22.76 13.35 3.69
N THR A 93 21.43 13.46 3.56
CA THR A 93 20.63 14.32 4.44
C THR A 93 20.13 13.60 5.68
N GLY A 94 20.13 12.26 5.67
CA GLY A 94 19.48 11.44 6.69
C GLY A 94 17.95 11.50 6.64
N LEU A 95 17.36 12.15 5.62
CA LEU A 95 15.92 12.28 5.47
C LEU A 95 15.29 10.94 5.12
N VAL A 96 14.19 10.66 5.78
CA VAL A 96 13.41 9.43 5.56
C VAL A 96 11.96 9.81 5.27
N TRP A 97 11.32 9.04 4.39
CA TRP A 97 9.87 9.00 4.27
C TRP A 97 9.41 7.58 3.99
N ASN A 98 8.16 7.30 4.30
CA ASN A 98 7.62 5.94 4.26
C ASN A 98 6.40 5.86 3.34
N ILE A 99 6.30 4.76 2.62
CA ILE A 99 5.14 4.37 1.82
C ILE A 99 4.49 3.17 2.52
N PHE A 100 3.21 3.30 2.86
CA PHE A 100 2.44 2.26 3.53
C PHE A 100 1.40 1.65 2.58
N TYR A 101 1.39 0.32 2.50
CA TYR A 101 0.30 -0.43 1.90
C TYR A 101 -0.68 -0.90 2.99
N SER A 102 -1.86 -0.29 3.07
CA SER A 102 -2.93 -0.71 3.98
C SER A 102 -3.65 -1.93 3.43
N LYS A 103 -3.55 -3.07 4.10
CA LYS A 103 -4.23 -4.32 3.71
C LYS A 103 -5.74 -4.24 3.90
N THR A 104 -6.19 -3.44 4.87
CA THR A 104 -7.62 -3.28 5.19
C THR A 104 -8.34 -2.47 4.14
N SER A 105 -7.77 -1.35 3.71
CA SER A 105 -8.39 -0.46 2.72
C SER A 105 -7.90 -0.70 1.30
N ASN A 106 -7.00 -1.66 1.09
CA ASN A 106 -6.29 -1.91 -0.17
C ASN A 106 -5.79 -0.61 -0.82
N ALA A 107 -5.06 0.22 -0.08
CA ALA A 107 -4.65 1.55 -0.55
C ALA A 107 -3.23 1.89 -0.10
N PHE A 108 -2.56 2.76 -0.85
CA PHE A 108 -1.21 3.23 -0.55
C PHE A 108 -1.21 4.67 -0.07
N TYR A 109 -0.35 4.94 0.91
CA TYR A 109 -0.15 6.23 1.53
C TYR A 109 1.33 6.54 1.62
N VAL A 110 1.71 7.80 1.49
CA VAL A 110 3.08 8.27 1.71
C VAL A 110 3.11 9.28 2.86
N THR A 111 4.15 9.24 3.68
CA THR A 111 4.41 10.30 4.66
C THR A 111 5.01 11.53 3.97
N ASP A 112 4.94 12.68 4.63
CA ASP A 112 5.90 13.75 4.33
C ASP A 112 7.34 13.26 4.64
N LYS A 113 8.35 13.98 4.13
CA LYS A 113 9.73 13.78 4.58
C LYS A 113 9.83 14.18 6.05
N TYR A 114 10.61 13.45 6.83
CA TYR A 114 10.85 13.76 8.23
C TYR A 114 11.56 15.09 8.40
N ASP A 115 11.59 15.58 9.64
CA ASP A 115 12.28 16.82 9.95
C ASP A 115 13.78 16.71 9.57
N VAL A 116 14.24 17.66 8.76
CA VAL A 116 15.65 17.78 8.32
C VAL A 116 16.62 17.97 9.48
N HIS A 117 16.12 18.40 10.64
CA HIS A 117 16.92 18.64 11.83
C HIS A 117 17.11 17.40 12.71
N ALA A 118 16.47 16.27 12.38
CA ALA A 118 16.52 15.05 13.18
C ALA A 118 16.87 13.84 12.29
N ALA A 119 18.17 13.69 12.05
CA ALA A 119 18.67 12.64 11.16
C ALA A 119 18.42 11.25 11.77
N GLY A 120 17.90 10.33 10.96
CA GLY A 120 17.64 8.96 11.41
C GLY A 120 16.30 8.74 12.13
N ASP A 121 15.44 9.75 12.17
CA ASP A 121 14.07 9.66 12.69
C ASP A 121 13.31 8.42 12.22
N THR A 122 12.54 7.83 13.14
CA THR A 122 11.86 6.56 12.89
C THR A 122 10.36 6.64 13.13
N ILE A 123 9.59 5.92 12.31
CA ILE A 123 8.15 5.84 12.49
C ILE A 123 7.82 4.99 13.73
N ASP A 124 6.97 5.51 14.61
CA ASP A 124 6.28 4.66 15.59
C ASP A 124 5.24 3.82 14.85
N ARG A 125 5.61 2.56 14.59
CA ARG A 125 4.82 1.61 13.79
C ARG A 125 3.40 1.42 14.33
N LYS A 126 3.17 1.53 15.64
CA LYS A 126 1.82 1.34 16.21
C LYS A 126 0.93 2.58 16.09
N SER A 127 1.50 3.72 15.71
CA SER A 127 0.79 5.00 15.62
C SER A 127 0.12 5.26 14.26
N VAL A 128 0.44 4.45 13.23
CA VAL A 128 -0.04 4.66 11.86
C VAL A 128 -1.56 4.51 11.81
N SER A 129 -2.25 5.60 11.45
CA SER A 129 -3.71 5.66 11.35
C SER A 129 -4.14 6.14 9.97
N PHE A 130 -4.55 5.20 9.11
CA PHE A 130 -5.04 5.51 7.76
C PHE A 130 -6.38 6.26 7.75
N SER A 131 -7.24 6.04 8.77
CA SER A 131 -8.51 6.77 8.87
C SER A 131 -8.32 8.23 9.27
N ARG A 132 -7.28 8.52 10.06
CA ARG A 132 -6.93 9.88 10.49
C ARG A 132 -5.86 10.53 9.62
N ASN A 133 -5.33 9.81 8.63
CA ASN A 133 -4.22 10.25 7.76
C ASN A 133 -3.01 10.80 8.53
N VAL A 134 -2.63 10.13 9.62
CA VAL A 134 -1.49 10.56 10.44
C VAL A 134 -0.68 9.37 10.94
N ALA A 135 0.57 9.64 11.27
CA ALA A 135 1.42 8.76 12.06
C ALA A 135 2.28 9.60 13.01
N THR A 136 2.94 8.95 13.95
CA THR A 136 3.89 9.56 14.88
C THR A 136 5.30 9.13 14.49
N VAL A 137 6.21 10.09 14.41
CA VAL A 137 7.64 9.89 14.25
C VAL A 137 8.29 10.10 15.62
N VAL A 138 9.32 9.30 15.91
CA VAL A 138 10.18 9.41 17.09
C VAL A 138 11.51 9.94 16.62
N SER A 139 11.87 11.10 17.16
CA SER A 139 13.17 11.71 16.92
C SER A 139 14.27 10.86 17.54
N MET A 140 15.30 10.54 16.77
CA MET A 140 16.44 9.77 17.31
C MET A 140 17.39 10.63 18.15
N ASP A 141 17.40 11.94 17.92
CA ASP A 141 18.31 12.86 18.59
C ASP A 141 17.89 13.16 20.03
N ASP A 142 16.58 13.32 20.27
CA ASP A 142 16.03 13.73 21.57
C ASP A 142 14.86 12.87 22.06
N GLY A 143 14.46 11.85 21.31
CA GLY A 143 13.33 10.97 21.64
C GLY A 143 11.95 11.65 21.50
N LYS A 144 11.89 12.89 21.04
CA LYS A 144 10.64 13.65 20.90
C LYS A 144 9.73 12.96 19.90
N ARG A 145 8.43 12.94 20.24
CA ARG A 145 7.39 12.38 19.39
C ARG A 145 6.63 13.49 18.71
N TYR A 146 6.54 13.46 17.39
CA TYR A 146 5.78 14.43 16.62
C TYR A 146 4.91 13.75 15.57
N LYS A 147 3.81 14.41 15.19
CA LYS A 147 2.86 13.87 14.22
C LYS A 147 3.27 14.27 12.81
N ILE A 148 3.09 13.36 11.87
CA ILE A 148 3.27 13.58 10.44
C ILE A 148 2.01 13.19 9.67
N GLY A 149 1.80 13.86 8.53
CA GLY A 149 0.70 13.57 7.63
C GLY A 149 0.92 12.31 6.81
N LEU A 150 -0.17 11.65 6.44
CA LEU A 150 -0.22 10.60 5.44
C LEU A 150 -1.04 11.09 4.25
N LYS A 151 -0.44 11.11 3.07
CA LYS A 151 -1.13 11.40 1.81
C LYS A 151 -1.46 10.09 1.10
N LYS A 152 -2.75 9.85 0.82
CA LYS A 152 -3.15 8.73 -0.05
C LYS A 152 -2.62 8.99 -1.47
N ILE A 153 -1.88 8.04 -2.02
CA ILE A 153 -1.28 8.13 -3.36
C ILE A 153 -1.90 7.15 -4.35
N TRP A 154 -2.58 6.11 -3.86
CA TRP A 154 -3.25 5.15 -4.72
C TRP A 154 -4.37 4.40 -3.97
N CYS A 155 -5.45 4.08 -4.70
CA CYS A 155 -6.49 3.13 -4.29
C CYS A 155 -7.09 2.47 -5.53
N PRO A 156 -7.67 1.26 -5.42
CA PRO A 156 -8.40 0.64 -6.52
C PRO A 156 -9.56 1.55 -6.93
N LEU A 157 -9.76 1.67 -8.24
CA LEU A 157 -10.96 2.30 -8.76
C LEU A 157 -12.17 1.44 -8.38
N PRO A 158 -13.31 2.06 -8.01
CA PRO A 158 -14.54 1.35 -7.67
C PRO A 158 -15.09 0.53 -8.84
#